data_AF-A0A9Q0DIV9-F1
#
_entry.id   AF-A0A9Q0DIV9-F1
#
_cell.length_a   1.000
_cell.length_b   1.000
_cell.length_c   1.000
_cell.angle_alpha   90.00
_cell.angle_beta   90.00
_cell.angle_gamma   90.00
#
_symmetry.space_group_name_H-M   'P 1'
#
loop_
_entity.id
_entity.type
_entity.pdbx_description
1 polymer ?
#
loop_
_entity_poly.entity_id
_entity_poly.type
_entity_poly.pdbx_seq_one_letter_code
_entity_poly.pdbx_strand_id
1 'polypeptide(L)'
;MPTELMNFSGVHRICKLVVLLCFLHISVTLIFYVTTFVLRPTFLQKHQYWNLTARPYASATNVTSAAAGRDDDGGSKGPLLAVSGGGGPQPTAAAAAGDDERVTLGKCPQTSPLLVGPLRIEFNTPVSLEHVTKENPDVRPGGRYTPKDCIALQKVAIIIPFRNRGEHLKFWLFYLHPILQRQQLDYGIYVINQGGTESFNRAKLLNVGYTEALKDHDYGCFVFSDVDLIPMDDRNTYACFDQPRHLSVSIDKFGFRLPYYQIFGGASSMSKEQFLKINGFSNNYWGWGGEDDDIYN
;
A
#
# COMPACT_ATOMS: atom_id res chain seq x y z
N MET A 1 -52.28 5.67 -54.87
CA MET A 1 -51.12 5.18 -54.12
C MET A 1 -51.59 3.98 -53.30
N PRO A 2 -51.08 2.76 -53.52
CA PRO A 2 -51.52 1.61 -52.74
C PRO A 2 -50.83 1.62 -51.36
N THR A 3 -51.63 1.54 -50.31
CA THR A 3 -51.18 1.32 -48.93
C THR A 3 -50.77 -0.14 -48.77
N GLU A 4 -49.47 -0.38 -48.56
CA GLU A 4 -48.95 -1.69 -48.16
C GLU A 4 -49.54 -2.06 -46.78
N LEU A 5 -50.39 -3.09 -46.78
CA LEU A 5 -50.84 -3.77 -45.56
C LEU A 5 -49.64 -4.53 -44.97
N MET A 6 -49.02 -3.96 -43.93
CA MET A 6 -48.01 -4.64 -43.14
C MET A 6 -48.57 -5.97 -42.61
N ASN A 7 -47.88 -7.06 -42.95
CA ASN A 7 -48.26 -8.42 -42.55
C ASN A 7 -47.97 -8.65 -41.05
N PHE A 8 -48.95 -8.31 -40.20
CA PHE A 8 -48.91 -8.44 -38.73
C PHE A 8 -48.53 -9.85 -38.23
N SER A 9 -48.82 -10.88 -39.03
CA SER A 9 -48.46 -12.28 -38.72
C SER A 9 -46.93 -12.50 -38.73
N GLY A 10 -46.22 -11.83 -39.65
CA GLY A 10 -44.76 -11.94 -39.76
C GLY A 10 -44.04 -11.28 -38.59
N VAL A 11 -44.48 -10.08 -38.20
CA VAL A 11 -43.91 -9.33 -37.06
C VAL A 11 -44.09 -10.11 -35.76
N HIS A 12 -45.27 -10.71 -35.53
CA HIS A 12 -45.52 -11.52 -34.34
C HIS A 12 -44.62 -12.75 -34.25
N ARG A 13 -44.35 -13.41 -35.38
CA ARG A 13 -43.44 -14.57 -35.43
C ARG A 13 -42.00 -14.15 -35.11
N ILE A 14 -41.55 -13.02 -35.64
CA ILE A 14 -40.21 -12.49 -35.39
C ILE A 14 -40.05 -12.10 -33.91
N CYS A 15 -41.01 -11.39 -33.33
CA CYS A 15 -40.98 -11.03 -31.91
C CYS A 15 -40.91 -12.26 -30.99
N LYS A 16 -41.70 -13.30 -31.28
CA LYS A 16 -41.64 -14.57 -30.54
C LYS A 16 -40.26 -15.23 -30.64
N LEU A 17 -39.66 -15.20 -31.83
CA LEU A 17 -38.33 -15.78 -32.07
C LEU A 17 -37.24 -15.03 -31.27
N VAL A 18 -37.30 -13.69 -31.26
CA VAL A 18 -36.37 -12.86 -30.47
C VAL A 18 -36.51 -13.14 -28.98
N VAL A 19 -37.74 -13.22 -28.45
CA VAL A 19 -37.97 -13.52 -27.02
C VAL A 19 -37.43 -14.91 -26.66
N LEU A 20 -37.63 -15.92 -27.52
CA LEU A 20 -37.10 -17.26 -27.31
C LEU A 20 -35.56 -17.28 -27.33
N LEU A 21 -34.93 -16.54 -28.24
CA LEU A 21 -33.48 -16.41 -28.30
C LEU A 21 -32.90 -15.69 -27.06
N CYS A 22 -33.56 -14.63 -26.59
CA CYS A 22 -33.18 -13.95 -25.35
C CYS A 22 -33.31 -14.89 -24.14
N PHE A 23 -34.40 -15.65 -24.04
CA PHE A 23 -34.59 -16.61 -22.95
C PHE A 23 -33.54 -17.72 -22.97
N LEU A 24 -33.21 -18.24 -24.16
CA LEU A 24 -32.14 -19.22 -24.34
C LEU A 24 -30.78 -18.65 -23.90
N HIS A 25 -30.45 -17.43 -24.34
CA HIS A 25 -29.19 -16.76 -23.98
C HIS A 25 -29.07 -16.53 -22.47
N ILE A 26 -30.13 -16.05 -21.82
CA ILE A 26 -30.18 -15.85 -20.36
C ILE A 26 -30.02 -17.21 -19.64
N SER A 27 -30.70 -18.25 -20.12
CA SER A 27 -30.63 -19.59 -19.53
C SER A 27 -29.21 -20.18 -19.63
N VAL A 28 -28.56 -20.07 -20.78
CA VAL A 28 -27.17 -20.53 -20.97
C VAL A 28 -26.21 -19.75 -20.08
N THR A 29 -26.36 -18.43 -19.99
CA THR A 29 -25.54 -17.57 -19.12
C THR A 29 -25.72 -17.94 -17.66
N LEU A 30 -26.95 -18.19 -17.22
CA LEU A 30 -27.26 -18.61 -15.85
C LEU A 30 -26.65 -19.99 -15.54
N ILE A 31 -26.77 -20.95 -16.46
CA ILE A 31 -26.17 -22.28 -16.30
C ILE A 31 -24.64 -22.16 -16.20
N PHE A 32 -24.00 -21.38 -17.09
CA PHE A 32 -22.55 -21.13 -17.03
C PHE A 32 -22.14 -20.49 -15.69
N TYR A 33 -22.90 -19.50 -15.22
CA TYR A 33 -22.67 -18.84 -13.93
C TYR A 33 -22.79 -19.83 -12.77
N VAL A 34 -23.86 -20.61 -12.69
CA VAL A 34 -24.08 -21.58 -11.59
C VAL A 34 -23.04 -22.71 -11.64
N THR A 35 -22.74 -23.24 -12.82
CA THR A 35 -21.75 -24.33 -12.98
C THR A 35 -20.33 -23.88 -12.67
N THR A 36 -19.97 -22.64 -13.03
CA THR A 36 -18.62 -22.10 -12.82
C THR A 36 -18.42 -21.57 -11.41
N PHE A 37 -19.40 -20.83 -10.87
CA PHE A 37 -19.26 -20.12 -9.60
C PHE A 37 -19.87 -20.85 -8.39
N VAL A 38 -20.91 -21.67 -8.59
CA VAL A 38 -21.63 -22.31 -7.47
C VAL A 38 -21.26 -23.79 -7.31
N LEU A 39 -21.11 -24.54 -8.42
CA LEU A 39 -21.00 -26.00 -8.41
C LEU A 39 -19.58 -26.56 -8.56
N ARG A 40 -18.51 -25.76 -8.44
CA ARG A 40 -17.12 -26.26 -8.40
C ARG A 40 -16.55 -26.23 -6.98
N PRO A 41 -16.96 -27.12 -6.05
CA PRO A 41 -16.36 -27.24 -4.74
C PRO A 41 -15.09 -28.10 -4.82
N THR A 42 -13.98 -27.56 -5.33
CA THR A 42 -12.65 -28.16 -5.04
C THR A 42 -12.03 -27.57 -3.77
N PHE A 43 -12.84 -26.99 -2.88
CA PHE A 43 -12.37 -26.18 -1.76
C PHE A 43 -12.48 -26.84 -0.37
N LEU A 44 -13.13 -28.00 -0.21
CA LEU A 44 -13.37 -28.58 1.12
C LEU A 44 -12.48 -29.77 1.53
N GLN A 45 -11.41 -30.09 0.80
CA GLN A 45 -10.53 -31.23 1.17
C GLN A 45 -9.15 -30.85 1.73
N LYS A 46 -8.77 -29.55 1.79
CA LYS A 46 -7.41 -29.17 2.19
C LYS A 46 -7.25 -28.57 3.60
N HIS A 47 -8.34 -28.35 4.34
CA HIS A 47 -8.30 -27.73 5.67
C HIS A 47 -7.94 -28.69 6.82
N GLN A 48 -7.98 -30.00 6.65
CA GLN A 48 -7.69 -30.94 7.74
C GLN A 48 -6.19 -31.27 7.93
N TYR A 49 -5.30 -30.90 7.00
CA TYR A 49 -3.88 -31.25 7.08
C TYR A 49 -2.99 -30.27 7.87
N TRP A 50 -3.48 -29.07 8.21
CA TRP A 50 -2.66 -28.03 8.85
C TRP A 50 -2.88 -27.85 10.36
N ASN A 51 -3.78 -28.63 10.98
CA ASN A 51 -4.09 -28.50 12.41
C ASN A 51 -3.23 -29.38 13.34
N LEU A 52 -2.22 -30.08 12.85
CA LEU A 52 -1.44 -31.06 13.63
C LEU A 52 0.01 -30.66 13.95
N THR A 53 0.48 -29.44 13.65
CA THR A 53 1.91 -29.11 13.82
C THR A 53 2.26 -27.78 14.52
N ALA A 54 1.32 -26.99 15.03
CA ALA A 54 1.67 -25.76 15.76
C ALA A 54 1.59 -25.94 17.29
N ARG A 55 2.72 -26.26 17.93
CA ARG A 55 2.90 -26.11 19.39
C ARG A 55 3.14 -24.62 19.75
N PRO A 56 2.64 -24.10 20.88
CA PRO A 56 2.92 -22.74 21.32
C PRO A 56 4.27 -22.66 22.04
N TYR A 57 5.15 -21.75 21.62
CA TYR A 57 6.41 -21.46 22.32
C TYR A 57 6.19 -20.37 23.37
N ALA A 58 6.46 -20.70 24.62
CA ALA A 58 6.35 -19.82 25.77
C ALA A 58 7.53 -18.82 25.83
N SER A 59 7.21 -17.58 26.19
CA SER A 59 8.17 -16.51 26.48
C SER A 59 8.90 -16.80 27.79
N ALA A 60 10.23 -16.71 27.78
CA ALA A 60 11.05 -16.64 28.98
C ALA A 60 11.95 -15.39 28.88
N THR A 61 11.57 -14.36 29.64
CA THR A 61 12.40 -13.20 29.95
C THR A 61 13.42 -13.57 31.02
N ASN A 62 14.67 -13.15 30.84
CA ASN A 62 15.60 -12.77 31.91
C ASN A 62 16.94 -12.32 31.29
N VAL A 63 17.27 -11.03 31.35
CA VAL A 63 18.63 -10.58 31.72
C VAL A 63 18.53 -9.29 32.54
N THR A 64 19.31 -9.33 33.60
CA THR A 64 19.57 -8.45 34.73
C THR A 64 20.10 -7.05 34.42
N SER A 65 19.67 -6.04 35.19
CA SER A 65 20.43 -4.82 35.46
C SER A 65 20.71 -4.71 36.97
N ALA A 66 21.93 -4.30 37.29
CA ALA A 66 22.49 -4.20 38.64
C ALA A 66 22.89 -2.75 38.96
N ALA A 67 22.90 -2.46 40.27
CA ALA A 67 23.51 -1.33 41.00
C ALA A 67 22.81 0.05 40.86
N ALA A 68 22.16 0.57 41.91
CA ALA A 68 22.70 1.28 43.11
C ALA A 68 23.07 2.75 42.77
N GLY A 69 22.70 3.80 43.52
CA GLY A 69 22.11 3.90 44.86
C GLY A 69 21.36 5.22 45.08
N ARG A 70 20.76 5.33 46.25
CA ARG A 70 20.15 6.54 46.84
C ARG A 70 21.17 7.18 47.76
N ASP A 71 21.22 8.51 47.77
CA ASP A 71 21.46 9.32 48.98
C ASP A 71 20.74 10.67 48.83
N ASP A 72 20.31 11.15 49.99
CA ASP A 72 19.35 12.22 50.29
C ASP A 72 19.96 13.63 50.37
N ASP A 73 19.06 14.61 50.58
CA ASP A 73 19.25 15.97 51.15
C ASP A 73 19.51 17.10 50.12
N GLY A 74 18.90 18.28 50.13
CA GLY A 74 18.00 18.99 51.03
C GLY A 74 18.15 20.51 50.77
N GLY A 75 17.07 21.30 50.83
CA GLY A 75 17.15 22.71 51.24
C GLY A 75 17.31 23.86 50.20
N SER A 76 16.17 24.40 49.77
CA SER A 76 15.79 25.79 49.45
C SER A 76 16.79 26.98 49.62
N LYS A 77 16.87 27.87 48.60
CA LYS A 77 16.59 29.35 48.61
C LYS A 77 17.27 30.07 47.42
N GLY A 78 16.53 30.94 46.71
CA GLY A 78 17.10 32.04 45.91
C GLY A 78 17.07 33.37 46.70
N PRO A 79 17.21 34.57 46.08
CA PRO A 79 17.80 34.93 44.77
C PRO A 79 18.70 36.22 44.82
N LEU A 80 19.16 36.69 43.64
CA LEU A 80 19.53 38.07 43.23
C LEU A 80 21.01 38.58 43.30
N LEU A 81 21.48 38.99 42.10
CA LEU A 81 22.19 40.22 41.68
C LEU A 81 23.54 40.65 42.32
N ALA A 82 24.59 40.78 41.50
CA ALA A 82 25.14 42.06 40.98
C ALA A 82 26.67 42.05 40.70
N VAL A 83 27.01 42.37 39.44
CA VAL A 83 27.97 43.40 38.96
C VAL A 83 29.45 43.45 39.45
N SER A 84 30.33 43.44 38.43
CA SER A 84 31.62 44.17 38.25
C SER A 84 32.94 43.43 38.44
N GLY A 85 33.74 43.43 37.37
CA GLY A 85 35.09 44.01 37.42
C GLY A 85 36.29 43.08 37.20
N GLY A 86 36.99 43.28 36.07
CA GLY A 86 38.46 43.34 36.06
C GLY A 86 39.26 42.17 35.46
N GLY A 87 40.02 42.49 34.41
CA GLY A 87 41.43 42.07 34.23
C GLY A 87 41.74 40.64 33.80
N GLY A 88 42.48 40.48 32.69
CA GLY A 88 43.11 39.21 32.28
C GLY A 88 44.11 38.65 33.30
N PRO A 89 44.74 37.48 33.08
CA PRO A 89 45.31 37.06 31.80
C PRO A 89 44.97 35.61 31.39
N GLN A 90 45.22 35.33 30.12
CA GLN A 90 45.09 34.05 29.44
C GLN A 90 45.88 32.92 30.11
N PRO A 91 45.26 31.73 30.33
CA PRO A 91 45.98 30.48 30.36
C PRO A 91 45.58 29.62 29.15
N THR A 92 46.61 29.10 28.48
CA THR A 92 46.56 28.01 27.53
C THR A 92 45.82 26.81 28.12
N ALA A 93 44.67 26.46 27.55
CA ALA A 93 44.03 25.17 27.73
C ALA A 93 43.67 24.64 26.35
N ALA A 94 44.39 23.59 25.94
CA ALA A 94 44.01 22.75 24.82
C ALA A 94 42.61 22.20 25.11
N ALA A 95 41.60 22.78 24.46
CA ALA A 95 40.29 22.17 24.39
C ALA A 95 40.46 20.91 23.52
N ALA A 96 40.43 19.75 24.18
CA ALA A 96 40.13 18.50 23.50
C ALA A 96 38.80 18.70 22.79
N ALA A 97 38.86 18.83 21.46
CA ALA A 97 37.71 18.64 20.61
C ALA A 97 37.24 17.21 20.89
N GLY A 98 36.14 17.09 21.63
CA GLY A 98 35.36 15.88 21.58
C GLY A 98 34.93 15.74 20.14
N ASP A 99 35.53 14.78 19.44
CA ASP A 99 35.03 14.31 18.15
C ASP A 99 33.59 13.87 18.40
N ASP A 100 32.64 14.73 18.02
CA ASP A 100 31.26 14.34 17.76
C ASP A 100 31.36 13.37 16.58
N GLU A 101 31.57 12.09 16.90
CA GLU A 101 31.64 11.00 15.96
C GLU A 101 30.27 10.92 15.30
N ARG A 102 30.13 11.69 14.22
CA ARG A 102 28.93 11.76 13.40
C ARG A 102 28.78 10.38 12.77
N VAL A 103 28.10 9.48 13.47
CA VAL A 103 27.86 8.10 13.03
C VAL A 103 27.27 8.15 11.64
N THR A 104 28.09 7.82 10.64
CA THR A 104 27.66 7.77 9.25
C THR A 104 26.82 6.52 9.08
N LEU A 105 25.49 6.70 9.03
CA LEU A 105 24.57 5.58 8.83
C LEU A 105 24.92 4.86 7.51
N GLY A 106 25.08 3.54 7.60
CA GLY A 106 25.23 2.68 6.43
C GLY A 106 23.92 2.61 5.61
N LYS A 107 24.01 2.10 4.37
CA LYS A 107 22.81 1.80 3.57
C LYS A 107 22.06 0.60 4.16
N CYS A 108 20.73 0.61 4.05
CA CYS A 108 19.93 -0.55 4.42
C CYS A 108 20.29 -1.76 3.54
N PRO A 109 20.16 -3.00 4.05
CA PRO A 109 20.46 -4.21 3.29
C PRO A 109 19.46 -4.39 2.12
N GLN A 110 19.88 -5.13 1.08
CA GLN A 110 19.05 -5.41 -0.10
C GLN A 110 17.76 -6.15 0.25
N THR A 111 17.83 -7.09 1.20
CA THR A 111 16.66 -7.73 1.80
C THR A 111 16.61 -7.33 3.26
N SER A 112 15.49 -6.75 3.68
CA SER A 112 15.38 -6.35 5.08
C SER A 112 15.38 -7.56 6.01
N PRO A 113 16.15 -7.53 7.11
CA PRO A 113 16.10 -8.57 8.15
C PRO A 113 14.82 -8.51 9.00
N LEU A 114 13.96 -7.50 8.80
CA LEU A 114 12.76 -7.27 9.60
C LEU A 114 11.52 -7.99 9.05
N LEU A 115 11.59 -8.56 7.84
CA LEU A 115 10.46 -9.24 7.19
C LEU A 115 10.02 -10.47 7.98
N VAL A 116 8.70 -10.68 8.10
CA VAL A 116 8.12 -11.83 8.83
C VAL A 116 7.52 -12.88 7.89
N GLY A 117 7.41 -12.59 6.60
CA GLY A 117 6.84 -13.49 5.60
C GLY A 117 5.32 -13.44 5.57
N PRO A 118 4.63 -14.60 5.52
CA PRO A 118 3.17 -14.65 5.40
C PRO A 118 2.43 -13.94 6.54
N LEU A 119 1.38 -13.22 6.18
CA LEU A 119 0.54 -12.44 7.08
C LEU A 119 -0.91 -12.95 7.02
N ARG A 120 -1.58 -12.95 8.18
CA ARG A 120 -3.01 -13.21 8.27
C ARG A 120 -3.76 -11.89 8.07
N ILE A 121 -4.50 -11.80 6.96
CA ILE A 121 -5.29 -10.61 6.60
C ILE A 121 -6.76 -10.89 6.86
N GLU A 122 -7.40 -10.05 7.68
CA GLU A 122 -8.82 -10.11 8.01
C GLU A 122 -9.48 -8.73 7.98
N PHE A 123 -10.76 -8.70 7.63
CA PHE A 123 -11.55 -7.46 7.51
C PHE A 123 -12.79 -7.45 8.41
N ASN A 124 -12.86 -8.39 9.36
CA ASN A 124 -14.01 -8.58 10.26
C ASN A 124 -14.03 -7.60 11.44
N THR A 125 -12.90 -6.96 11.75
CA THR A 125 -12.74 -6.08 12.91
C THR A 125 -12.60 -4.64 12.43
N PRO A 126 -13.47 -3.71 12.87
CA PRO A 126 -13.37 -2.31 12.49
C PRO A 126 -12.02 -1.70 12.88
N VAL A 127 -11.48 -0.87 12.00
CA VAL A 127 -10.20 -0.16 12.21
C VAL A 127 -10.48 1.32 12.48
N SER A 128 -9.81 1.91 13.47
CA SER A 128 -9.79 3.36 13.67
C SER A 128 -8.43 3.94 13.28
N LEU A 129 -8.42 5.15 12.69
CA LEU A 129 -7.16 5.82 12.33
C LEU A 129 -6.34 6.20 13.56
N GLU A 130 -6.98 6.50 14.70
CA GLU A 130 -6.31 6.73 15.97
C GLU A 130 -5.50 5.51 16.42
N HIS A 131 -6.07 4.31 16.30
CA HIS A 131 -5.36 3.06 16.58
C HIS A 131 -4.19 2.87 15.61
N VAL A 132 -4.39 3.08 14.30
CA VAL A 132 -3.32 3.00 13.30
C VAL A 132 -2.16 3.96 13.64
N THR A 133 -2.45 5.21 13.99
CA THR A 133 -1.42 6.18 14.38
C THR A 133 -0.69 5.76 15.65
N LYS A 134 -1.41 5.27 16.66
CA LYS A 134 -0.83 4.82 17.92
C LYS A 134 0.13 3.64 17.75
N GLU A 135 -0.23 2.67 16.91
CA GLU A 135 0.60 1.48 16.63
C GLU A 135 1.79 1.78 15.70
N ASN A 136 1.81 2.96 15.05
CA ASN A 136 2.86 3.36 14.10
C ASN A 136 3.46 4.73 14.49
N PRO A 137 4.10 4.85 15.67
CA PRO A 137 4.57 6.14 16.19
C PRO A 137 5.68 6.78 15.34
N ASP A 138 6.38 5.98 14.54
CA ASP A 138 7.48 6.44 13.67
C ASP A 138 6.99 6.98 12.31
N VAL A 139 5.70 6.82 12.02
CA VAL A 139 5.07 7.44 10.84
C VAL A 139 4.78 8.90 11.15
N ARG A 140 5.44 9.79 10.39
CA ARG A 140 5.35 11.24 10.50
C ARG A 140 4.10 11.79 9.80
N PRO A 141 3.69 13.04 10.09
CA PRO A 141 2.60 13.71 9.36
C PRO A 141 2.76 13.60 7.84
N GLY A 142 1.62 13.41 7.15
CA GLY A 142 1.60 13.10 5.72
C GLY A 142 1.88 11.63 5.38
N GLY A 143 1.89 10.74 6.37
CA GLY A 143 2.11 9.30 6.14
C GLY A 143 3.53 8.98 5.70
N ARG A 144 4.52 9.75 6.19
CA ARG A 144 5.94 9.67 5.80
C ARG A 144 6.73 8.84 6.79
N TYR A 145 7.62 7.99 6.29
CA TYR A 145 8.53 7.20 7.12
C TYR A 145 9.88 7.04 6.44
N THR A 146 10.94 6.98 7.23
CA THR A 146 12.31 6.67 6.80
C THR A 146 12.97 5.86 7.93
N PRO A 147 13.74 4.79 7.65
CA PRO A 147 14.42 4.02 8.69
C PRO A 147 15.40 4.89 9.48
N LYS A 148 15.52 4.63 10.79
CA LYS A 148 16.40 5.40 11.71
C LYS A 148 17.84 4.90 11.69
N ASP A 149 18.02 3.59 11.51
CA ASP A 149 19.32 2.92 11.70
C ASP A 149 20.10 2.71 10.39
N CYS A 150 19.52 3.08 9.25
CA CYS A 150 20.16 2.96 7.94
C CYS A 150 19.54 3.90 6.90
N ILE A 151 20.28 4.19 5.85
CA ILE A 151 19.81 4.96 4.70
C ILE A 151 19.06 4.03 3.75
N ALA A 152 17.74 4.27 3.56
CA ALA A 152 16.90 3.48 2.67
C ALA A 152 17.48 3.45 1.23
N LEU A 153 17.41 2.29 0.59
CA LEU A 153 17.90 2.11 -0.78
C LEU A 153 17.02 2.81 -1.81
N GLN A 154 15.73 2.97 -1.53
CA GLN A 154 14.77 3.58 -2.44
C GLN A 154 13.85 4.56 -1.69
N LYS A 155 13.56 5.66 -2.38
CA LYS A 155 12.54 6.65 -2.01
C LYS A 155 11.27 6.35 -2.80
N VAL A 156 10.20 5.95 -2.11
CA VAL A 156 8.98 5.40 -2.72
C VAL A 156 7.76 6.29 -2.47
N ALA A 157 7.11 6.76 -3.53
CA ALA A 157 5.78 7.35 -3.45
C ALA A 157 4.74 6.26 -3.70
N ILE A 158 3.82 6.05 -2.76
CA ILE A 158 2.72 5.09 -2.90
C ILE A 158 1.45 5.87 -3.21
N ILE A 159 0.93 5.70 -4.41
CA ILE A 159 -0.17 6.45 -4.98
C ILE A 159 -1.42 5.59 -5.00
N ILE A 160 -2.47 6.08 -4.35
CA ILE A 160 -3.75 5.39 -4.19
C ILE A 160 -4.83 6.23 -4.87
N PRO A 161 -5.40 5.79 -6.01
CA PRO A 161 -6.53 6.47 -6.63
C PRO A 161 -7.77 6.23 -5.77
N PHE A 162 -8.49 7.30 -5.43
CA PHE A 162 -9.49 7.21 -4.36
C PHE A 162 -10.77 8.00 -4.65
N ARG A 163 -11.92 7.45 -4.24
CA ARG A 163 -13.17 8.19 -4.04
C ARG A 163 -14.12 7.38 -3.17
N ASN A 164 -14.61 7.98 -2.08
CA ASN A 164 -15.66 7.41 -1.21
C ASN A 164 -15.39 5.96 -0.75
N ARG A 165 -14.15 5.64 -0.38
CA ARG A 165 -13.71 4.29 0.06
C ARG A 165 -13.06 4.31 1.46
N GLY A 166 -13.58 5.16 2.36
CA GLY A 166 -12.98 5.45 3.67
C GLY A 166 -12.65 4.20 4.50
N GLU A 167 -13.56 3.23 4.57
CA GLU A 167 -13.31 1.98 5.32
C GLU A 167 -12.19 1.13 4.70
N HIS A 168 -12.12 1.03 3.37
CA HIS A 168 -11.04 0.30 2.70
C HIS A 168 -9.69 0.96 2.99
N LEU A 169 -9.63 2.30 2.95
CA LEU A 169 -8.41 3.03 3.25
C LEU A 169 -7.93 2.81 4.69
N LYS A 170 -8.83 2.73 5.66
CA LYS A 170 -8.46 2.43 7.05
C LYS A 170 -7.77 1.07 7.16
N PHE A 171 -8.32 0.02 6.53
CA PHE A 171 -7.66 -1.29 6.47
C PHE A 171 -6.34 -1.24 5.70
N TRP A 172 -6.30 -0.53 4.58
CA TRP A 172 -5.07 -0.35 3.80
C TRP A 172 -3.96 0.24 4.65
N LEU A 173 -4.22 1.34 5.35
CA LEU A 173 -3.23 1.99 6.23
C LEU A 173 -2.84 1.09 7.41
N PHE A 174 -3.81 0.39 8.01
CA PHE A 174 -3.55 -0.54 9.12
C PHE A 174 -2.58 -1.65 8.75
N TYR A 175 -2.75 -2.27 7.57
CA TYR A 175 -1.88 -3.35 7.13
C TYR A 175 -0.57 -2.85 6.51
N LEU A 176 -0.61 -1.82 5.66
CA LEU A 176 0.56 -1.44 4.87
C LEU A 176 1.58 -0.65 5.67
N HIS A 177 1.18 0.19 6.64
CA HIS A 177 2.17 0.93 7.43
C HIS A 177 3.22 0.01 8.09
N PRO A 178 2.84 -1.04 8.85
CA PRO A 178 3.81 -1.97 9.42
C PRO A 178 4.63 -2.71 8.36
N ILE A 179 4.01 -3.10 7.24
CA ILE A 179 4.70 -3.83 6.15
C ILE A 179 5.81 -2.96 5.54
N LEU A 180 5.48 -1.73 5.18
CA LEU A 180 6.41 -0.80 4.51
C LEU A 180 7.57 -0.40 5.43
N GLN A 181 7.31 -0.25 6.73
CA GLN A 181 8.36 -0.01 7.73
C GLN A 181 9.33 -1.20 7.83
N ARG A 182 8.82 -2.44 7.87
CA ARG A 182 9.64 -3.66 7.84
C ARG A 182 10.41 -3.83 6.53
N GLN A 183 9.93 -3.26 5.43
CA GLN A 183 10.66 -3.24 4.16
C GLN A 183 11.78 -2.20 4.11
N GLN A 184 11.96 -1.39 5.16
CA GLN A 184 13.01 -0.36 5.30
C GLN A 184 13.03 0.66 4.15
N LEU A 185 11.85 1.10 3.72
CA LEU A 185 11.68 2.10 2.66
C LEU A 185 11.69 3.53 3.22
N ASP A 186 12.18 4.51 2.45
CA ASP A 186 11.83 5.92 2.64
C ASP A 186 10.58 6.20 1.83
N TYR A 187 9.41 6.19 2.46
CA TYR A 187 8.14 6.23 1.74
C TYR A 187 7.23 7.40 2.13
N GLY A 188 6.30 7.70 1.23
CA GLY A 188 5.12 8.53 1.49
C GLY A 188 3.88 7.97 0.83
N ILE A 189 2.72 8.16 1.47
CA ILE A 189 1.43 7.68 0.97
C ILE A 189 0.60 8.86 0.46
N TYR A 190 0.13 8.75 -0.77
CA TYR A 190 -0.61 9.76 -1.51
C TYR A 190 -1.98 9.22 -1.90
N VAL A 191 -3.01 9.64 -1.16
CA VAL A 191 -4.40 9.31 -1.48
C VAL A 191 -4.96 10.37 -2.41
N ILE A 192 -5.09 10.04 -3.70
CA ILE A 192 -5.52 10.98 -4.73
C ILE A 192 -7.03 10.90 -4.89
N ASN A 193 -7.73 11.77 -4.15
CA ASN A 193 -9.18 11.80 -4.13
C ASN A 193 -9.77 12.51 -5.35
N GLN A 194 -10.59 11.81 -6.13
CA GLN A 194 -11.37 12.43 -7.21
C GLN A 194 -12.59 13.17 -6.65
N GLY A 195 -12.63 14.49 -6.85
CA GLY A 195 -13.80 15.31 -6.55
C GLY A 195 -14.94 15.14 -7.58
N GLY A 196 -16.13 15.58 -7.21
CA GLY A 196 -17.31 15.58 -8.09
C GLY A 196 -17.94 14.20 -8.34
N THR A 197 -18.94 14.18 -9.21
CA THR A 197 -19.82 13.04 -9.48
C THR A 197 -19.56 12.32 -10.80
N GLU A 198 -18.62 12.82 -11.60
CA GLU A 198 -18.25 12.24 -12.89
C GLU A 198 -17.73 10.81 -12.76
N SER A 199 -17.66 10.06 -13.87
CA SER A 199 -17.05 8.73 -13.90
C SER A 199 -15.66 8.74 -13.27
N PHE A 200 -15.34 7.69 -12.52
CA PHE A 200 -14.02 7.55 -11.90
C PHE A 200 -12.96 7.38 -12.99
N ASN A 201 -11.81 8.03 -12.87
CA ASN A 201 -10.71 7.89 -13.81
C ASN A 201 -9.45 7.49 -13.04
N ARG A 202 -9.27 6.17 -12.88
CA ARG A 202 -8.18 5.59 -12.11
C ARG A 202 -6.82 6.05 -12.63
N ALA A 203 -6.53 5.80 -13.90
CA ALA A 203 -5.25 6.13 -14.54
C ALA A 203 -4.88 7.62 -14.42
N LYS A 204 -5.83 8.53 -14.64
CA LYS A 204 -5.58 9.97 -14.49
C LYS A 204 -5.21 10.37 -13.06
N LEU A 205 -5.83 9.76 -12.05
CA LEU A 205 -5.47 10.02 -10.65
C LEU A 205 -4.07 9.49 -10.32
N LEU A 206 -3.65 8.38 -10.93
CA LEU A 206 -2.28 7.88 -10.78
C LEU A 206 -1.25 8.87 -11.37
N ASN A 207 -1.53 9.46 -12.54
CA ASN A 207 -0.71 10.52 -13.13
C ASN A 207 -0.63 11.77 -12.24
N VAL A 208 -1.77 12.19 -11.66
CA VAL A 208 -1.82 13.29 -10.70
C VAL A 208 -0.94 12.98 -9.49
N GLY A 209 -1.09 11.78 -8.90
CA GLY A 209 -0.28 11.37 -7.75
C GLY A 209 1.22 11.34 -8.04
N TYR A 210 1.61 10.87 -9.22
CA TYR A 210 3.01 10.91 -9.66
C TYR A 210 3.55 12.35 -9.68
N THR A 211 2.78 13.26 -10.26
CA THR A 211 3.17 14.66 -10.42
C THR A 211 3.21 15.40 -9.09
N GLU A 212 2.20 15.21 -8.23
CA GLU A 212 2.12 15.89 -6.94
C GLU A 212 3.15 15.36 -5.94
N ALA A 213 3.39 14.04 -5.90
CA ALA A 213 4.38 13.47 -4.99
C ALA A 213 5.80 14.02 -5.23
N LEU A 214 6.15 14.28 -6.50
CA LEU A 214 7.44 14.86 -6.87
C LEU A 214 7.63 16.32 -6.41
N LYS A 215 6.55 17.04 -6.06
CA LYS A 215 6.65 18.40 -5.49
C LYS A 215 7.08 18.36 -4.03
N ASP A 216 6.75 17.28 -3.33
CA ASP A 216 7.05 17.13 -1.90
C ASP A 216 8.43 16.54 -1.64
N HIS A 217 8.88 15.63 -2.52
CA HIS A 217 10.13 14.90 -2.32
C HIS A 217 10.67 14.33 -3.63
N ASP A 218 11.99 14.16 -3.71
CA ASP A 218 12.65 13.53 -4.86
C ASP A 218 12.53 12.00 -4.80
N TYR A 219 11.33 11.50 -5.07
CA TYR A 219 11.05 10.07 -5.19
C TYR A 219 11.64 9.51 -6.49
N GLY A 220 12.29 8.35 -6.37
CA GLY A 220 12.83 7.60 -7.52
C GLY A 220 11.95 6.41 -7.92
N CYS A 221 11.03 5.99 -7.05
CA CYS A 221 10.14 4.86 -7.26
C CYS A 221 8.70 5.24 -6.96
N PHE A 222 7.77 4.72 -7.77
CA PHE A 222 6.34 4.95 -7.65
C PHE A 222 5.61 3.63 -7.61
N VAL A 223 4.83 3.42 -6.55
CA VAL A 223 3.92 2.28 -6.41
C VAL A 223 2.51 2.79 -6.64
N PHE A 224 1.78 2.18 -7.56
CA PHE A 224 0.39 2.47 -7.86
C PHE A 224 -0.45 1.34 -7.29
N SER A 225 -1.26 1.61 -6.26
CA SER A 225 -1.99 0.58 -5.54
C SER A 225 -3.47 0.91 -5.46
N ASP A 226 -4.31 -0.04 -5.85
CA ASP A 226 -5.73 0.02 -5.49
C ASP A 226 -5.89 -0.04 -3.97
N VAL A 227 -6.90 0.68 -3.45
CA VAL A 227 -7.14 0.85 -2.00
C VAL A 227 -7.68 -0.42 -1.33
N ASP A 228 -8.16 -1.38 -2.12
CA ASP A 228 -8.79 -2.63 -1.67
C ASP A 228 -7.90 -3.87 -1.88
N LEU A 229 -6.60 -3.68 -2.14
CA LEU A 229 -5.61 -4.76 -2.23
C LEU A 229 -4.58 -4.67 -1.10
N ILE A 230 -4.45 -5.77 -0.35
CA ILE A 230 -3.51 -5.93 0.77
C ILE A 230 -2.59 -7.12 0.49
N PRO A 231 -1.26 -6.97 0.60
CA PRO A 231 -0.34 -8.09 0.40
C PRO A 231 -0.44 -9.08 1.57
N MET A 232 -0.50 -10.36 1.26
CA MET A 232 -0.54 -11.44 2.25
C MET A 232 0.86 -11.93 2.69
N ASP A 233 1.93 -11.31 2.18
CA ASP A 233 3.31 -11.67 2.49
C ASP A 233 4.21 -10.43 2.35
N ASP A 234 4.91 -10.04 3.42
CA ASP A 234 5.73 -8.82 3.40
C ASP A 234 7.05 -8.96 2.62
N ARG A 235 7.37 -10.17 2.14
CA ARG A 235 8.44 -10.40 1.15
C ARG A 235 8.07 -9.90 -0.24
N ASN A 236 6.80 -9.55 -0.49
CA ASN A 236 6.39 -8.77 -1.65
C ASN A 236 6.76 -7.29 -1.43
N THR A 237 7.99 -6.92 -1.76
CA THR A 237 8.52 -5.58 -1.51
C THR A 237 7.86 -4.51 -2.38
N TYR A 238 7.29 -3.48 -1.76
CA TYR A 238 6.66 -2.33 -2.44
C TYR A 238 7.74 -1.32 -2.89
N ALA A 239 8.59 -1.76 -3.81
CA ALA A 239 9.71 -1.01 -4.36
C ALA A 239 9.87 -1.29 -5.87
N CYS A 240 10.76 -0.55 -6.52
CA CYS A 240 10.98 -0.64 -7.95
C CYS A 240 12.16 -1.54 -8.30
N PHE A 241 12.16 -2.04 -9.53
CA PHE A 241 13.14 -2.98 -10.07
C PHE A 241 13.56 -2.54 -11.47
N ASP A 242 14.52 -3.25 -12.07
CA ASP A 242 15.05 -2.95 -13.41
C ASP A 242 13.97 -2.96 -14.51
N GLN A 243 12.88 -3.70 -14.30
CA GLN A 243 11.67 -3.72 -15.14
C GLN A 243 10.44 -3.27 -14.34
N PRO A 244 9.41 -2.71 -15.00
CA PRO A 244 8.11 -2.46 -14.38
C PRO A 244 7.62 -3.70 -13.63
N ARG A 245 7.12 -3.52 -12.42
CA ARG A 245 6.80 -4.62 -11.52
C ARG A 245 5.30 -4.70 -11.29
N HIS A 246 4.71 -5.86 -11.58
CA HIS A 246 3.37 -6.21 -11.13
C HIS A 246 3.47 -6.83 -9.72
N LEU A 247 2.85 -6.20 -8.73
CA LEU A 247 2.91 -6.60 -7.32
C LEU A 247 1.74 -7.52 -6.92
N SER A 248 0.57 -7.37 -7.56
CA SER A 248 -0.65 -8.14 -7.26
C SER A 248 -0.87 -9.35 -8.17
N VAL A 249 0.15 -10.20 -8.33
CA VAL A 249 0.15 -11.32 -9.29
C VAL A 249 -0.75 -12.51 -8.91
N SER A 250 -1.18 -12.60 -7.65
CA SER A 250 -1.97 -13.72 -7.12
C SER A 250 -2.98 -13.21 -6.10
N ILE A 251 -4.18 -12.84 -6.59
CA ILE A 251 -5.26 -12.24 -5.81
C ILE A 251 -6.31 -13.31 -5.47
N ASP A 252 -6.82 -13.30 -4.24
CA ASP A 252 -7.82 -14.24 -3.72
C ASP A 252 -9.13 -14.25 -4.54
N LYS A 253 -9.61 -13.08 -4.95
CA LYS A 253 -10.79 -12.89 -5.81
C LYS A 253 -10.69 -13.65 -7.14
N PHE A 254 -9.48 -13.87 -7.64
CA PHE A 254 -9.19 -14.64 -8.85
C PHE A 254 -8.71 -16.07 -8.55
N GLY A 255 -8.92 -16.56 -7.32
CA GLY A 255 -8.52 -17.89 -6.89
C GLY A 255 -7.01 -18.07 -6.85
N PHE A 256 -6.26 -17.00 -6.51
CA PHE A 256 -4.80 -16.98 -6.48
C PHE A 256 -4.13 -17.29 -7.82
N ARG A 257 -4.82 -16.96 -8.92
CA ARG A 257 -4.33 -17.13 -10.29
C ARG A 257 -4.31 -15.80 -11.00
N LEU A 258 -3.29 -15.61 -11.85
CA LEU A 258 -3.22 -14.48 -12.74
C LEU A 258 -4.33 -14.61 -13.80
N PRO A 259 -5.24 -13.61 -13.96
CA PRO A 259 -6.33 -13.70 -14.93
C PRO A 259 -5.86 -13.96 -16.37
N TYR A 260 -4.81 -13.26 -16.81
CA TYR A 260 -4.13 -13.43 -18.09
C TYR A 260 -2.70 -12.86 -17.99
N TYR A 261 -1.81 -13.24 -18.90
CA TYR A 261 -0.38 -12.96 -18.78
C TYR A 261 -0.04 -11.46 -18.77
N GLN A 262 -0.79 -10.66 -19.53
CA GLN A 262 -0.54 -9.23 -19.76
C GLN A 262 -1.13 -8.31 -18.69
N ILE A 263 -1.89 -8.84 -17.71
CA ILE A 263 -2.57 -8.00 -16.73
C ILE A 263 -1.55 -7.23 -15.87
N PHE A 264 -1.78 -5.92 -15.74
CA PHE A 264 -0.93 -5.00 -14.96
C PHE A 264 -1.73 -4.13 -13.98
N GLY A 265 -3.01 -4.47 -13.77
CA GLY A 265 -3.91 -3.81 -12.82
C GLY A 265 -3.65 -4.19 -11.36
N GLY A 266 -4.43 -3.62 -10.44
CA GLY A 266 -4.30 -3.85 -9.01
C GLY A 266 -3.19 -3.02 -8.36
N ALA A 267 -2.06 -3.65 -8.08
CA ALA A 267 -0.87 -3.02 -7.53
C ALA A 267 0.35 -3.24 -8.43
N SER A 268 1.01 -2.15 -8.83
CA SER A 268 2.21 -2.19 -9.67
C SER A 268 3.20 -1.10 -9.25
N SER A 269 4.44 -1.18 -9.74
CA SER A 269 5.43 -0.14 -9.49
C SER A 269 6.37 0.10 -10.67
N MET A 270 6.75 1.35 -10.84
CA MET A 270 7.67 1.81 -11.88
C MET A 270 8.64 2.84 -11.30
N SER A 271 9.89 2.79 -11.76
CA SER A 271 10.85 3.87 -11.49
C SER A 271 10.39 5.16 -12.17
N LYS A 272 10.93 6.29 -11.71
CA LYS A 272 10.73 7.60 -12.34
C LYS A 272 11.00 7.55 -13.85
N GLU A 273 12.09 6.92 -14.24
CA GLU A 273 12.54 6.78 -15.63
C GLU A 273 11.60 5.88 -16.43
N GLN A 274 11.17 4.75 -15.87
CA GLN A 274 10.23 3.83 -16.51
C GLN A 274 8.90 4.53 -16.80
N PHE A 275 8.38 5.28 -15.81
CA PHE A 275 7.12 6.00 -15.95
C PHE A 275 7.20 7.13 -17.01
N LEU A 276 8.28 7.90 -17.01
CA LEU A 276 8.50 8.95 -18.01
C LEU A 276 8.67 8.37 -19.42
N LYS A 277 9.33 7.21 -19.55
CA LYS A 277 9.58 6.57 -20.84
C LYS A 277 8.28 6.21 -21.57
N ILE A 278 7.21 5.87 -20.84
CA ILE A 278 5.90 5.56 -21.40
C ILE A 278 4.95 6.77 -21.43
N ASN A 279 5.41 7.95 -21.03
CA ASN A 279 4.59 9.16 -20.90
C ASN A 279 3.42 9.02 -19.89
N GLY A 280 3.62 8.23 -18.83
CA GLY A 280 2.61 7.95 -17.82
C GLY A 280 1.43 7.10 -18.32
N PHE A 281 0.34 7.08 -17.55
CA PHE A 281 -0.89 6.37 -17.91
C PHE A 281 -1.77 7.19 -18.89
N SER A 282 -2.64 6.54 -19.65
CA SER A 282 -3.66 7.25 -20.45
C SER A 282 -4.69 7.98 -19.59
N ASN A 283 -4.98 9.24 -19.94
CA ASN A 283 -5.95 10.08 -19.22
C ASN A 283 -7.40 9.89 -19.72
N ASN A 284 -7.62 9.06 -20.74
CA ASN A 284 -8.89 9.02 -21.48
C ASN A 284 -9.80 7.84 -21.07
N TYR A 285 -9.37 7.00 -20.14
CA TYR A 285 -10.18 5.91 -19.59
C TYR A 285 -11.10 6.41 -18.47
N TRP A 286 -12.36 6.66 -18.81
CA TRP A 286 -13.41 7.05 -17.87
C TRP A 286 -14.33 5.87 -17.57
N GLY A 287 -14.33 5.42 -16.31
CA GLY A 287 -15.04 4.21 -15.90
C GLY A 287 -14.08 3.07 -15.56
N TRP A 288 -14.59 1.84 -15.62
CA TRP A 288 -13.82 0.64 -15.29
C TRP A 288 -13.32 -0.06 -16.56
N GLY A 289 -12.01 -0.34 -16.61
CA GLY A 289 -11.41 -1.34 -17.50
C GLY A 289 -10.61 -0.76 -18.67
N GLY A 290 -9.56 -1.50 -19.03
CA GLY A 290 -8.73 -1.29 -20.22
C GLY A 290 -7.56 -0.33 -20.01
N GLU A 291 -7.54 0.45 -18.92
CA GLU A 291 -6.44 1.38 -18.66
C GLU A 291 -5.17 0.66 -18.19
N ASP A 292 -5.33 -0.50 -17.55
CA ASP A 292 -4.25 -1.38 -17.14
C ASP A 292 -3.71 -2.24 -18.29
N ASP A 293 -4.54 -2.55 -19.28
CA ASP A 293 -4.08 -3.17 -20.53
C ASP A 293 -3.36 -2.16 -21.45
N ASP A 294 -3.82 -0.91 -21.48
CA ASP A 294 -3.19 0.20 -22.22
C ASP A 294 -1.73 0.41 -21.79
N ILE A 295 -1.46 0.36 -20.48
CA ILE A 295 -0.09 0.52 -19.99
C ILE A 295 0.82 -0.67 -20.27
N TYR A 296 0.26 -1.86 -20.50
CA TYR A 296 1.07 -3.03 -20.85
C TYR A 296 1.60 -2.96 -22.29
N ASN A 297 0.84 -2.34 -23.21
CA ASN A 297 1.11 -2.35 -24.66
C ASN A 297 2.06 -1.24 -25.10
#